data_AF-A0A1D3K1S4-F1
#
_entry.id   AF-A0A1D3K1S4-F1
#
_cell.length_a   1.000
_cell.length_b   1.000
_cell.length_c   1.000
_cell.angle_alpha   90.00
_cell.angle_beta   90.00
_cell.angle_gamma   90.00
#
_symmetry.space_group_name_H-M   'P 1'
#
loop_
_entity.id
_entity.type
_entity.pdbx_description
1 polymer ?
#
loop_
_entity_poly.entity_id
_entity_poly.type
_entity_poly.pdbx_seq_one_letter_code
_entity_poly.pdbx_strand_id
1 'polypeptide(L)'
;MKAISLNLSHTHYVAVEGKTYFLKRHAHSTQLLPTACPHRGGPLHMGEVTGDGQSVICPWHDNAYKVCNLEKKSLPTVRVRNQISTVIGDTERCVPLLKLSRYD
;
A
#
# COMPACT_ATOMS: atom_id res chain seq x y z
N MET A 1 12.40 17.13 1.48
CA MET A 1 11.48 16.01 1.76
C MET A 1 10.86 16.25 3.12
N LYS A 2 9.63 15.78 3.35
CA LYS A 2 8.95 15.90 4.65
C LYS A 2 8.42 14.56 5.14
N ALA A 3 8.42 14.38 6.46
CA ALA A 3 7.82 13.23 7.10
C ALA A 3 6.34 13.51 7.39
N ILE A 4 5.48 12.54 7.07
CA ILE A 4 4.05 12.55 7.40
C ILE A 4 3.77 11.38 8.32
N SER A 5 3.06 11.64 9.41
CA SER A 5 2.62 10.63 10.36
C SER A 5 1.14 10.29 10.20
N LEU A 6 0.83 8.99 10.34
CA LEU A 6 -0.49 8.43 10.15
C LEU A 6 -0.79 7.45 11.28
N ASN A 7 -2.04 7.45 11.75
CA ASN A 7 -2.50 6.52 12.78
C ASN A 7 -2.95 5.20 12.14
N LEU A 8 -2.35 4.09 12.55
CA LEU A 8 -2.61 2.75 12.01
C LEU A 8 -4.00 2.19 12.31
N SER A 9 -4.70 2.71 13.32
CA SER A 9 -6.08 2.33 13.58
C SER A 9 -7.04 2.88 12.53
N HIS A 10 -6.68 4.00 11.90
CA HIS A 10 -7.56 4.72 10.96
C HIS A 10 -6.99 4.76 9.53
N THR A 11 -5.78 4.23 9.32
CA THR A 11 -5.08 4.26 8.04
C THR A 11 -4.93 2.87 7.48
N HIS A 12 -5.68 2.58 6.40
CA HIS A 12 -5.51 1.38 5.58
C HIS A 12 -4.93 1.71 4.21
N TYR A 13 -5.18 2.92 3.72
CA TYR A 13 -4.85 3.40 2.39
C TYR A 13 -4.39 4.85 2.46
N VAL A 14 -3.46 5.21 1.58
CA VAL A 14 -3.03 6.61 1.39
C VAL A 14 -2.89 6.92 -0.09
N ALA A 15 -3.15 8.17 -0.46
CA ALA A 15 -2.78 8.74 -1.74
C ALA A 15 -1.60 9.71 -1.55
N VAL A 16 -0.56 9.57 -2.37
CA VAL A 16 0.57 10.50 -2.49
C VAL A 16 0.71 10.88 -3.96
N GLU A 17 0.51 12.15 -4.31
CA GLU A 17 0.53 12.64 -5.70
C GLU A 17 -0.30 11.78 -6.68
N GLY A 18 -1.52 11.41 -6.27
CA GLY A 18 -2.42 10.59 -7.08
C GLY A 18 -2.04 9.10 -7.17
N LYS A 19 -0.88 8.69 -6.66
CA LYS A 19 -0.52 7.26 -6.50
C LYS A 19 -1.07 6.76 -5.19
N THR A 20 -1.74 5.61 -5.22
CA THR A 20 -2.30 5.01 -4.01
C THR A 20 -1.45 3.88 -3.48
N TYR A 21 -1.39 3.81 -2.16
CA TYR A 21 -0.64 2.80 -1.42
C TYR A 21 -1.53 2.19 -0.35
N PHE A 22 -1.38 0.89 -0.12
CA PHE A 22 -2.14 0.16 0.88
C PHE A 22 -1.21 -0.39 1.95
N LEU A 23 -1.73 -0.45 3.17
CA LEU A 23 -1.00 -0.95 4.30
C LEU A 23 -0.90 -2.47 4.24
N LYS A 24 0.34 -2.98 4.23
CA LYS A 24 0.63 -4.39 4.46
C LYS A 24 1.29 -4.56 5.83
N ARG A 25 0.74 -5.47 6.64
CA ARG A 25 1.32 -5.88 7.92
C ARG A 25 1.92 -7.27 7.79
N HIS A 26 3.15 -7.41 8.25
CA HIS A 26 3.82 -8.69 8.49
C HIS A 26 4.17 -8.82 9.97
N ALA A 27 4.60 -10.02 10.38
CA ALA A 27 5.05 -10.29 11.74
C ALA A 27 6.13 -9.28 12.21
N HIS A 28 7.02 -8.85 11.32
CA HIS A 28 8.18 -8.01 11.67
C HIS A 28 8.24 -6.68 10.92
N SER A 29 7.32 -6.42 9.99
CA SER A 29 7.35 -5.20 9.19
C SER A 29 5.96 -4.63 8.91
N THR A 30 5.91 -3.34 8.62
CA THR A 30 4.71 -2.63 8.20
C THR A 30 5.09 -1.70 7.07
N GLN A 31 4.44 -1.85 5.92
CA GLN A 31 4.83 -1.20 4.68
C GLN A 31 3.61 -0.63 3.96
N LEU A 32 3.82 0.46 3.23
CA LEU A 32 2.84 1.04 2.31
C LEU A 32 3.19 0.60 0.88
N LEU A 33 2.49 -0.42 0.37
CA LEU A 33 2.73 -1.00 -0.94
C LEU A 33 1.92 -0.27 -2.02
N PRO A 34 2.44 -0.10 -3.25
CA PRO A 34 1.65 0.44 -4.34
C PRO A 34 0.41 -0.41 -4.62
N THR A 35 -0.74 0.23 -4.80
CA THR A 35 -1.99 -0.46 -5.18
C THR A 35 -1.99 -0.86 -6.65
N ALA A 36 -1.32 -0.11 -7.52
CA ALA A 36 -1.40 -0.27 -8.97
C ALA A 36 -0.54 -1.44 -9.46
N CYS A 37 -1.18 -2.39 -10.15
CA CYS A 37 -0.51 -3.49 -10.79
C CYS A 37 0.43 -2.97 -11.88
N PRO A 38 1.72 -3.35 -11.90
CA PRO A 38 2.67 -2.87 -12.90
C PRO A 38 2.36 -3.28 -14.35
N HIS A 39 1.42 -4.21 -14.56
CA HIS A 39 0.97 -4.59 -15.89
C HIS A 39 0.14 -3.47 -16.55
N ARG A 40 -1.03 -3.15 -15.98
CA ARG A 40 -2.00 -2.18 -16.53
C ARG A 40 -2.75 -1.37 -15.47
N GLY A 41 -2.19 -1.24 -14.27
CA GLY A 41 -2.73 -0.37 -13.21
C GLY A 41 -3.79 -0.99 -12.30
N GLY A 42 -4.14 -2.27 -12.47
CA GLY A 42 -5.19 -2.93 -11.68
C GLY A 42 -4.98 -2.90 -10.16
N PRO A 43 -6.06 -2.90 -9.36
CA PRO A 43 -6.01 -2.66 -7.91
C PRO A 43 -5.54 -3.90 -7.15
N LEU A 44 -4.23 -4.07 -6.99
CA LEU A 44 -3.62 -5.20 -6.26
C LEU A 44 -4.09 -5.34 -4.82
N HIS A 45 -4.48 -4.24 -4.16
CA HIS A 45 -5.06 -4.30 -2.82
C HIS A 45 -6.43 -5.00 -2.75
N MET A 46 -7.07 -5.21 -3.89
CA MET A 46 -8.30 -6.01 -4.04
C MET A 46 -8.02 -7.41 -4.59
N GLY A 47 -6.75 -7.73 -4.84
CA GLY A 47 -6.30 -9.02 -5.35
C GLY A 47 -6.22 -10.08 -4.26
N GLU A 48 -6.25 -11.34 -4.68
CA GLU A 48 -6.07 -12.49 -3.80
C GLU A 48 -4.58 -12.74 -3.54
N VAL A 49 -4.20 -13.06 -2.31
CA VAL A 49 -2.82 -13.46 -1.99
C VAL A 49 -2.68 -14.96 -2.21
N THR A 50 -1.62 -15.40 -2.90
CA THR A 50 -1.36 -16.83 -3.12
C THR A 50 -1.18 -17.57 -1.79
N GLY A 51 -1.46 -18.89 -1.76
CA GLY A 51 -1.41 -19.68 -0.52
C GLY A 51 -0.04 -19.66 0.19
N ASP A 52 1.05 -19.43 -0.55
CA ASP A 52 2.41 -19.26 -0.01
C ASP A 52 2.71 -17.82 0.48
N GLY A 53 1.77 -16.88 0.30
CA GLY A 53 1.93 -15.47 0.67
C GLY A 53 2.88 -14.65 -0.21
N GLN A 54 3.48 -15.25 -1.25
CA GLN A 54 4.56 -14.62 -2.01
C GLN A 54 4.09 -13.75 -3.16
N SER A 55 2.84 -13.89 -3.59
CA SER A 55 2.30 -13.17 -4.74
C SER A 55 0.90 -12.66 -4.44
N VAL A 56 0.50 -11.62 -5.16
CA VAL A 56 -0.88 -11.14 -5.22
C VAL A 56 -1.39 -11.30 -6.65
N ILE A 57 -2.54 -11.94 -6.80
CA ILE A 57 -3.25 -12.16 -8.06
C ILE A 57 -4.03 -10.88 -8.37
N CYS A 58 -3.68 -10.22 -9.47
CA CYS A 58 -4.35 -8.99 -9.88
C CYS A 58 -5.80 -9.28 -10.30
N PRO A 59 -6.80 -8.59 -9.74
CA PRO A 59 -8.22 -8.91 -9.97
C PRO A 59 -8.73 -8.54 -11.37
N TRP A 60 -7.92 -7.91 -12.21
CA TRP A 60 -8.32 -7.52 -13.58
C TRP A 60 -7.92 -8.54 -14.65
N HIS A 61 -6.83 -9.27 -14.45
CA HIS A 61 -6.25 -10.13 -15.50
C HIS A 61 -5.61 -11.41 -14.94
N ASP A 62 -5.85 -11.73 -13.66
CA ASP A 62 -5.38 -12.94 -12.96
C ASP A 62 -3.87 -13.20 -12.92
N ASN A 63 -3.06 -12.22 -13.36
CA ASN A 63 -1.62 -12.30 -13.27
C ASN A 63 -1.17 -12.23 -11.80
N ALA A 64 -0.44 -13.26 -11.36
CA ALA A 64 0.25 -13.27 -10.08
C ALA A 64 1.49 -12.36 -10.10
N TYR A 65 1.54 -11.39 -9.21
CA TYR A 65 2.68 -10.47 -9.06
C TYR A 65 3.40 -10.71 -7.74
N LYS A 66 4.73 -10.90 -7.80
CA LYS A 66 5.55 -11.16 -6.61
C LYS A 66 5.52 -9.97 -5.66
N VAL A 67 5.14 -10.24 -4.41
CA VAL A 67 5.08 -9.28 -3.31
C VAL A 67 6.42 -8.59 -3.11
N CYS A 68 7.54 -9.33 -3.12
CA CYS A 68 8.87 -8.74 -2.92
C CYS A 68 9.21 -7.64 -3.95
N ASN A 69 8.62 -7.68 -5.14
CA ASN A 69 8.77 -6.61 -6.14
C ASN A 69 7.86 -5.40 -5.88
N LEU A 70 6.78 -5.55 -5.11
CA LEU A 70 6.00 -4.42 -4.57
C LEU A 70 6.73 -3.77 -3.40
N GLU A 71 7.36 -4.56 -2.54
CA GLU A 71 8.10 -4.08 -1.36
C GLU A 71 9.25 -3.15 -1.76
N LYS A 72 9.94 -3.46 -2.86
CA LYS A 72 10.96 -2.58 -3.48
C LYS A 72 10.43 -1.21 -3.93
N LYS A 73 9.11 -1.11 -4.15
CA LYS A 73 8.41 0.11 -4.58
C LYS A 73 7.56 0.71 -3.44
N SER A 74 7.70 0.20 -2.23
CA SER A 74 6.99 0.70 -1.06
C SER A 74 7.46 2.11 -0.69
N LEU A 75 6.58 2.89 -0.06
CA LEU A 75 7.02 4.14 0.55
C LEU A 75 7.95 3.84 1.75
N PRO A 76 9.03 4.61 1.95
CA PRO A 76 9.86 4.50 3.14
C PRO A 76 8.99 4.67 4.38
N THR A 77 8.88 3.64 5.21
CA THR A 77 7.92 3.60 6.32
C THR A 77 8.62 3.17 7.59
N VAL A 78 8.47 3.98 8.65
CA VAL A 78 8.87 3.63 10.02
C VAL A 78 7.62 3.49 10.86
N ARG A 79 7.54 2.43 11.67
CA ARG A 79 6.44 2.21 12.61
C ARG A 79 6.92 2.35 14.05
N VAL A 80 6.23 3.16 14.83
CA VAL A 80 6.38 3.23 16.29
C VAL A 80 5.01 3.01 16.90
N ARG A 81 4.83 1.88 17.59
CA ARG A 81 3.54 1.47 18.17
C ARG A 81 2.43 1.50 17.11
N ASN A 82 1.44 2.38 17.28
CA ASN A 82 0.26 2.54 16.43
C ASN A 82 0.37 3.70 15.43
N GLN A 83 1.57 4.26 15.25
CA GLN A 83 1.84 5.33 14.31
C GLN A 83 2.81 4.82 13.25
N ILE A 84 2.52 5.14 11.99
CA ILE A 84 3.51 5.04 10.91
C ILE A 84 3.91 6.44 10.50
N SER A 85 5.17 6.58 10.12
CA SER A 85 5.71 7.78 9.49
C SER A 85 6.30 7.40 8.15
N THR A 86 6.01 8.19 7.13
CA THR A 86 6.56 8.03 5.79
C THR A 86 7.13 9.34 5.27
N VAL A 87 8.14 9.27 4.41
CA VAL A 87 8.79 10.44 3.82
C VAL A 87 8.30 10.60 2.39
N ILE A 88 7.87 11.83 2.07
CA ILE A 88 7.40 12.24 0.74
C ILE A 88 8.12 13.53 0.30
N GLY A 89 7.97 13.92 -0.96
CA GLY A 89 8.48 15.20 -1.47
C GLY A 89 7.85 16.41 -0.77
N ASP A 90 8.55 17.55 -0.74
CA ASP A 90 8.09 18.73 0.01
C ASP A 90 6.78 19.30 -0.53
N THR A 91 6.64 19.28 -1.86
CA THR A 91 5.45 19.72 -2.58
C THR A 91 4.36 18.65 -2.62
N GLU A 92 4.65 17.42 -2.22
CA GLU A 92 3.72 16.31 -2.34
C GLU A 92 2.66 16.35 -1.24
N ARG A 93 1.42 15.99 -1.58
CA ARG A 93 0.31 15.87 -0.63
C ARG A 93 0.04 14.40 -0.33
N CYS A 94 0.01 14.05 0.96
CA CYS A 94 -0.42 12.75 1.44
C CYS A 94 -1.82 12.85 2.06
N VAL A 95 -2.75 12.02 1.57
CA VAL A 95 -4.14 11.99 2.04
C VAL A 95 -4.48 10.56 2.46
N PRO A 96 -4.85 10.32 3.73
CA PRO A 96 -5.42 9.05 4.14
C PRO A 96 -6.77 8.84 3.41
N LEU A 97 -6.93 7.69 2.77
CA LEU A 97 -8.19 7.35 2.12
C LEU A 97 -9.01 6.44 3.05
N LEU A 98 -10.27 6.82 3.26
CA LEU A 98 -11.26 5.95 3.92
C LEU A 98 -11.47 4.69 3.06
N LYS A 99 -11.75 3.58 3.73
CA LYS A 99 -12.00 2.28 3.11
C LYS A 99 -13.10 2.45 2.05
N LEU A 100 -12.75 2.33 0.76
CA LEU A 100 -13.73 2.20 -0.30
C LEU A 100 -14.39 0.83 -0.07
N SER A 101 -15.57 0.82 0.53
CA SER A 101 -16.42 -0.36 0.57
C SER A 101 -16.76 -0.75 -0.87
N ARG A 102 -16.80 -2.05 -1.16
CA ARG A 102 -17.46 -2.51 -2.38
C ARG A 102 -18.91 -1.99 -2.31
N TYR A 103 -19.44 -1.57 -3.46
CA TYR A 103 -20.88 -1.46 -3.63
C TYR A 103 -21.51 -2.76 -3.11
N ASP A 104 -22.52 -2.61 -2.25
CA ASP A 104 -23.33 -3.71 -1.71
C ASP A 104 -24.00 -4.51 -2.85
#